data_AF-A0A1C3VUW2-F1
#
_entry.id   AF-A0A1C3VUW2-F1
#
_cell.length_a   1.000
_cell.length_b   1.000
_cell.length_c   1.000
_cell.angle_alpha   90.00
_cell.angle_beta   90.00
_cell.angle_gamma   90.00
#
_symmetry.space_group_name_H-M   'P 1'
#
loop_
_entity.id
_entity.type
_entity.pdbx_description
1 polymer ?
#
loop_
_entity_poly.entity_id
_entity_poly.type
_entity_poly.pdbx_seq_one_letter_code
_entity_poly.pdbx_strand_id
1 'polypeptide(L)'
;MEKLREIYVFVAFLVGVGCLLLAAFQAWSGNMKSAAGLGTAFVVCGIFLFWSQIKTFKVWEVQVELRETLDRAEEIIGRVRKLAAISARASYLTIAWGNRLGTPAAAEKQAVLDDIDDQLAELKVTPDERAAIIRPWLKMIKADFFFLYARVVRGIAAIKNKELVAAAHATNSQEANEAAMAHSNLITPWSKKTNADFKAMDRLENKSLAEVIDEWMPEKGGWLSDKELAAVAAFKAELLKQAADSEKKGGYTRDAANYFDALSKLETEKSQEIWNASKK
;
A
#
# COMPACT_ATOMS: atom_id res chain seq x y z
N MET A 1 30.75 -45.39 -23.48
CA MET A 1 30.77 -44.57 -24.71
C MET A 1 31.91 -43.55 -24.68
N GLU A 2 32.13 -42.85 -23.56
CA GLU A 2 33.20 -41.82 -23.45
C GLU A 2 34.63 -42.37 -23.62
N LYS A 3 34.97 -43.49 -22.97
CA LYS A 3 36.31 -44.11 -23.11
C LYS A 3 36.66 -44.51 -24.55
N LEU A 4 35.67 -44.98 -25.34
CA LEU A 4 35.87 -45.32 -26.76
C LEU A 4 36.09 -44.08 -27.62
N ARG A 5 35.40 -42.98 -27.28
CA ARG A 5 35.58 -41.67 -27.94
C ARG A 5 36.96 -41.09 -27.65
N GLU A 6 37.44 -41.17 -26.41
CA GLU A 6 38.78 -40.70 -26.04
C GLU A 6 39.88 -41.47 -26.77
N ILE A 7 39.76 -42.80 -26.85
CA ILE A 7 40.71 -43.63 -27.61
C ILE A 7 40.68 -43.25 -29.09
N TYR A 8 39.50 -43.06 -29.69
CA TYR A 8 39.37 -42.67 -31.09
C TYR A 8 39.97 -41.28 -31.38
N VAL A 9 39.72 -40.29 -30.51
CA VAL A 9 40.28 -38.93 -30.61
C VAL A 9 41.80 -38.96 -30.46
N PHE A 10 42.33 -39.76 -29.54
CA PHE A 10 43.77 -39.92 -29.37
C PHE A 10 44.44 -40.55 -30.60
N VAL A 11 43.82 -41.59 -31.18
CA VAL A 11 44.33 -42.21 -32.42
C VAL A 11 44.25 -41.24 -33.61
N ALA A 12 43.15 -40.51 -33.77
CA ALA A 12 43.00 -39.50 -34.83
C ALA A 12 44.03 -38.36 -34.70
N PHE A 13 44.39 -37.98 -33.46
CA PHE A 13 45.44 -37.01 -33.20
C PHE A 13 46.82 -37.52 -33.60
N LEU A 14 47.18 -38.75 -33.19
CA LEU A 14 48.46 -39.35 -33.57
C LEU A 14 48.61 -39.51 -35.09
N VAL A 15 47.54 -39.94 -35.77
CA VAL A 15 47.51 -40.05 -37.24
C VAL A 15 47.64 -38.67 -37.89
N GLY A 16 46.92 -37.66 -37.39
CA GLY A 16 47.04 -36.29 -37.88
C GLY A 16 48.47 -35.74 -37.77
N VAL A 17 49.09 -35.85 -36.59
CA VAL A 17 50.48 -35.40 -36.37
C VAL A 17 51.45 -36.15 -37.28
N GLY A 18 51.27 -37.47 -37.46
CA GLY A 18 52.06 -38.27 -38.39
C GLY A 18 51.91 -37.81 -39.84
N CYS A 19 50.69 -37.53 -40.29
CA CYS A 19 50.44 -37.00 -41.64
C CYS A 19 51.09 -35.63 -41.85
N LEU A 20 51.09 -34.75 -40.85
CA LEU A 20 51.73 -33.44 -40.95
C LEU A 20 53.26 -33.53 -41.05
N LEU A 21 53.89 -34.39 -40.24
CA LEU A 21 55.34 -34.63 -40.31
C LEU A 21 55.76 -35.23 -41.65
N LEU A 22 54.99 -36.19 -42.17
CA LEU A 22 55.24 -36.80 -43.48
C LEU A 22 54.98 -35.83 -44.64
N ALA A 23 53.97 -34.95 -44.53
CA ALA A 23 53.71 -33.91 -45.51
C ALA A 23 54.89 -32.92 -45.61
N ALA A 24 55.44 -32.50 -44.47
CA ALA A 24 56.60 -31.61 -44.43
C ALA A 24 57.86 -32.28 -45.03
N PHE A 25 58.08 -33.56 -44.72
CA PHE A 25 59.20 -34.32 -45.29
C PHE A 25 59.06 -34.53 -46.81
N GLN A 26 57.86 -34.82 -47.30
CA GLN A 26 57.62 -35.00 -48.74
C GLN A 26 57.66 -33.68 -49.52
N ALA A 27 57.24 -32.57 -48.90
CA ALA A 27 57.41 -31.25 -49.48
C ALA A 27 58.90 -30.91 -49.67
N TRP A 28 59.75 -31.29 -48.71
CA TRP A 28 61.21 -31.11 -48.82
C TRP A 28 61.83 -32.01 -49.90
N SER A 29 61.33 -33.23 -50.10
CA SER A 29 61.83 -34.12 -51.17
C SER A 29 61.34 -33.77 -52.59
N GLY A 30 60.63 -32.65 -52.76
CA GLY A 30 60.19 -32.14 -54.07
C GLY A 30 58.93 -32.81 -54.64
N ASN A 31 58.31 -33.74 -53.91
CA ASN A 31 57.10 -34.46 -54.34
C ASN A 31 55.82 -33.73 -53.89
N MET A 32 55.51 -32.64 -54.59
CA MET A 32 54.39 -31.74 -54.23
C MET A 32 53.01 -32.43 -54.21
N LYS A 33 52.79 -33.45 -55.05
CA LYS A 33 51.50 -34.15 -55.14
C LYS A 33 51.19 -34.97 -53.89
N SER A 34 52.19 -35.61 -53.30
CA SER A 34 52.00 -36.46 -52.13
C SER A 34 51.96 -35.63 -50.84
N ALA A 35 52.70 -34.52 -50.78
CA ALA A 35 52.59 -33.52 -49.71
C ALA A 35 51.17 -32.92 -49.61
N ALA A 36 50.54 -32.61 -50.74
CA ALA A 36 49.16 -32.10 -50.77
C ALA A 36 48.13 -33.13 -50.26
N GLY A 37 48.30 -34.41 -50.61
CA GLY A 37 47.45 -35.50 -50.12
C GLY A 37 47.53 -35.67 -48.60
N LEU A 38 48.75 -35.66 -48.04
CA LEU A 38 48.97 -35.78 -46.59
C LEU A 38 48.50 -34.53 -45.83
N GLY A 39 48.67 -33.33 -46.40
CA GLY A 39 48.13 -32.10 -45.83
C GLY A 39 46.60 -32.10 -45.75
N THR A 40 45.92 -32.63 -46.78
CA THR A 40 44.46 -32.77 -46.77
C THR A 40 43.99 -33.76 -45.70
N ALA A 41 44.69 -34.89 -45.55
CA ALA A 41 44.40 -35.85 -44.50
C ALA A 41 44.54 -35.25 -43.09
N PHE A 42 45.56 -34.41 -42.86
CA PHE A 42 45.73 -33.67 -41.61
C PHE A 42 44.55 -32.72 -41.33
N VAL A 43 44.10 -31.96 -42.34
CA VAL A 43 42.95 -31.05 -42.19
C VAL A 43 41.68 -31.83 -41.84
N VAL A 44 41.42 -32.96 -42.48
CA VAL A 44 40.26 -33.82 -42.18
C VAL A 44 40.33 -34.36 -40.75
N CYS A 45 41.49 -34.89 -40.32
CA CYS A 45 41.69 -35.33 -38.94
C CYS A 45 41.50 -34.17 -37.94
N GLY A 46 41.99 -32.97 -38.27
CA GLY A 46 41.76 -31.76 -37.48
C GLY A 46 40.28 -31.42 -37.32
N ILE A 47 39.52 -31.46 -38.42
CA ILE A 47 38.06 -31.24 -38.39
C ILE A 47 37.38 -32.27 -37.48
N PHE A 48 37.75 -33.55 -37.54
CA PHE A 48 37.18 -34.58 -36.65
C PHE A 48 37.53 -34.36 -35.17
N LEU A 49 38.77 -33.94 -34.87
CA LEU A 49 39.18 -33.60 -33.51
C LEU A 49 38.36 -32.43 -32.96
N PHE A 50 38.23 -31.36 -33.74
CA PHE A 50 37.44 -30.19 -33.35
C PHE A 50 35.94 -30.49 -33.31
N TRP A 51 35.41 -31.32 -34.21
CA TRP A 51 34.01 -31.78 -34.19
C TRP A 51 33.71 -32.58 -32.92
N SER A 52 34.66 -33.41 -32.45
CA SER A 52 34.52 -34.09 -31.16
C SER A 52 34.54 -33.12 -29.97
N GLN A 53 35.10 -31.92 -30.11
CA GLN A 53 35.06 -30.88 -29.08
C GLN A 53 33.84 -29.94 -29.20
N ILE A 54 33.13 -29.94 -30.33
CA ILE A 54 31.84 -29.28 -30.46
C ILE A 54 30.86 -30.04 -29.56
N LYS A 55 30.69 -29.49 -28.36
CA LYS A 55 29.78 -29.93 -27.30
C LYS A 55 28.35 -30.01 -27.83
N THR A 56 27.98 -31.15 -28.40
CA THR A 56 26.65 -31.44 -28.93
C THR A 56 25.58 -31.59 -27.84
N PHE A 57 25.84 -31.18 -26.59
CA PHE A 57 24.88 -31.23 -25.48
C PHE A 57 24.81 -29.97 -24.59
N LYS A 58 25.45 -28.85 -24.97
CA LYS A 58 25.22 -27.60 -24.22
C LYS A 58 23.90 -26.91 -24.53
N VAL A 59 23.25 -27.17 -25.67
CA VAL A 59 21.98 -26.48 -25.98
C VAL A 59 20.83 -26.98 -25.09
N TRP A 60 20.81 -28.25 -24.72
CA TRP A 60 19.77 -28.83 -23.86
C TRP A 60 20.06 -28.64 -22.37
N GLU A 61 21.29 -28.87 -21.93
CA GLU A 61 21.67 -28.69 -20.51
C GLU A 61 21.61 -27.23 -20.08
N VAL A 62 22.04 -26.29 -20.95
CA VAL A 62 21.91 -24.84 -20.67
C VAL A 62 20.45 -24.41 -20.67
N GLN A 63 19.57 -25.00 -21.50
CA GLN A 63 18.13 -24.71 -21.44
C GLN A 63 17.47 -25.25 -20.17
N VAL A 64 17.91 -26.40 -19.66
CA VAL A 64 17.42 -26.98 -18.40
C VAL A 64 17.93 -26.18 -17.20
N GLU A 65 19.22 -25.83 -17.14
CA GLU A 65 19.76 -24.96 -16.09
C GLU A 65 19.14 -23.55 -16.12
N LEU A 66 18.87 -22.97 -17.30
CA LEU A 66 18.16 -21.69 -17.40
C LEU A 66 16.71 -21.81 -16.91
N ARG A 67 16.01 -22.90 -17.21
CA ARG A 67 14.66 -23.13 -16.67
C ARG A 67 14.68 -23.32 -15.17
N GLU A 68 15.59 -24.13 -14.62
CA GLU A 68 15.68 -24.35 -13.18
C GLU A 68 16.10 -23.07 -12.43
N THR A 69 17.00 -22.26 -13.00
CA THR A 69 17.36 -20.96 -12.43
C THR A 69 16.26 -19.93 -12.55
N LEU A 70 15.48 -19.93 -13.65
CA LEU A 70 14.28 -19.11 -13.79
C LEU A 70 13.20 -19.53 -12.78
N ASP A 71 12.93 -20.82 -12.63
CA ASP A 71 11.95 -21.35 -11.68
C ASP A 71 12.33 -21.00 -10.24
N ARG A 72 13.61 -21.15 -9.87
CA ARG A 72 14.12 -20.72 -8.56
C ARG A 72 14.03 -19.20 -8.38
N ALA A 73 14.33 -18.42 -9.40
CA ALA A 73 14.20 -16.97 -9.34
C ALA A 73 12.73 -16.56 -9.16
N GLU A 74 11.79 -17.21 -9.85
CA GLU A 74 10.36 -16.98 -9.71
C GLU A 74 9.84 -17.39 -8.33
N GLU A 75 10.34 -18.51 -7.79
CA GLU A 75 10.05 -18.94 -6.42
C GLU A 75 10.58 -17.92 -5.39
N ILE A 76 11.82 -17.45 -5.55
CA ILE A 76 12.42 -16.43 -4.67
C ILE A 76 11.64 -15.12 -4.76
N ILE A 77 11.30 -14.66 -5.97
CA ILE A 77 10.47 -13.46 -6.18
C ILE A 77 9.10 -13.65 -5.51
N GLY A 78 8.49 -14.83 -5.61
CA GLY A 78 7.24 -15.16 -4.94
C GLY A 78 7.36 -15.06 -3.41
N ARG A 79 8.45 -15.59 -2.83
CA ARG A 79 8.73 -15.47 -1.39
C ARG A 79 8.98 -14.02 -0.97
N VAL A 80 9.72 -13.25 -1.76
CA VAL A 80 9.98 -11.81 -1.54
C VAL A 80 8.68 -11.01 -1.60
N ARG A 81 7.81 -11.27 -2.59
CA ARG A 81 6.48 -10.64 -2.70
C ARG A 81 5.64 -10.90 -1.45
N LYS A 82 5.62 -12.15 -0.97
CA LYS A 82 4.89 -12.53 0.25
C LYS A 82 5.45 -11.83 1.50
N LEU A 83 6.77 -11.75 1.64
CA LEU A 83 7.41 -11.03 2.75
C LEU A 83 7.13 -9.53 2.69
N ALA A 84 7.21 -8.92 1.51
CA ALA A 84 6.88 -7.51 1.31
C ALA A 84 5.43 -7.22 1.68
N ALA A 85 4.48 -8.07 1.28
CA ALA A 85 3.07 -7.95 1.65
C ALA A 85 2.84 -8.03 3.17
N ILE A 86 3.54 -8.96 3.86
CA ILE A 86 3.46 -9.09 5.33
C ILE A 86 4.05 -7.85 6.02
N SER A 87 5.23 -7.40 5.55
CA SER A 87 5.90 -6.21 6.07
C SER A 87 5.04 -4.96 5.88
N ALA A 88 4.51 -4.75 4.68
CA ALA A 88 3.59 -3.66 4.39
C ALA A 88 2.37 -3.71 5.31
N ARG A 89 1.73 -4.87 5.45
CA ARG A 89 0.59 -5.02 6.38
C ARG A 89 0.96 -4.64 7.82
N ALA A 90 2.14 -5.03 8.29
CA ALA A 90 2.62 -4.66 9.62
C ALA A 90 2.85 -3.14 9.73
N SER A 91 3.43 -2.50 8.71
CA SER A 91 3.62 -1.05 8.66
C SER A 91 2.30 -0.28 8.64
N TYR A 92 1.35 -0.70 7.80
CA TYR A 92 -0.01 -0.14 7.76
C TYR A 92 -0.71 -0.26 9.12
N LEU A 93 -0.62 -1.42 9.78
CA LEU A 93 -1.16 -1.60 11.13
C LEU A 93 -0.44 -0.74 12.18
N THR A 94 0.87 -0.63 12.09
CA THR A 94 1.67 0.19 13.03
C THR A 94 1.32 1.67 12.89
N ILE A 95 1.18 2.17 11.66
CA ILE A 95 0.79 3.56 11.38
C ILE A 95 -0.66 3.82 11.78
N ALA A 96 -1.55 2.86 11.53
CA ALA A 96 -2.96 2.88 11.93
C ALA A 96 -3.13 2.97 13.46
N TRP A 97 -2.43 2.13 14.22
CA TRP A 97 -2.69 1.95 15.66
C TRP A 97 -1.72 2.71 16.57
N GLY A 98 -0.47 2.89 16.15
CA GLY A 98 0.61 3.36 17.03
C GLY A 98 0.56 4.84 17.39
N ASN A 99 -0.28 5.65 16.75
CA ASN A 99 0.01 7.08 16.58
C ASN A 99 -1.12 8.05 16.94
N ARG A 100 -1.78 7.89 18.09
CA ARG A 100 -2.84 8.82 18.55
C ARG A 100 -2.40 9.91 19.55
N LEU A 101 -1.11 9.97 19.92
CA LEU A 101 -0.53 11.03 20.75
C LEU A 101 0.81 11.54 20.15
N GLY A 102 0.86 12.82 19.75
CA GLY A 102 2.12 13.51 19.37
C GLY A 102 2.78 13.04 18.06
N THR A 103 2.00 12.79 17.01
CA THR A 103 2.46 12.01 15.85
C THR A 103 2.53 12.80 14.55
N PRO A 104 3.19 12.25 13.51
CA PRO A 104 3.32 12.88 12.20
C PRO A 104 1.96 13.28 11.61
N ALA A 105 1.98 14.31 10.77
CA ALA A 105 0.79 14.79 10.06
C ALA A 105 0.17 13.67 9.21
N ALA A 106 -1.15 13.70 8.98
CA ALA A 106 -1.82 12.73 8.11
C ALA A 106 -1.20 12.71 6.71
N ALA A 107 -0.76 13.87 6.21
CA ALA A 107 -0.05 13.97 4.94
C ALA A 107 1.28 13.20 4.92
N GLU A 108 2.07 13.29 6.00
CA GLU A 108 3.36 12.60 6.13
C GLU A 108 3.15 11.08 6.23
N LYS A 109 2.16 10.65 7.01
CA LYS A 109 1.79 9.23 7.11
C LYS A 109 1.39 8.69 5.74
N GLN A 110 0.57 9.43 5.01
CA GLN A 110 0.11 8.99 3.70
C GLN A 110 1.25 8.91 2.68
N ALA A 111 2.23 9.83 2.72
CA ALA A 111 3.40 9.76 1.84
C ALA A 111 4.18 8.46 2.04
N VAL A 112 4.43 8.06 3.29
CA VAL A 112 5.10 6.78 3.60
C VAL A 112 4.28 5.59 3.12
N LEU A 113 2.95 5.65 3.20
CA LEU A 113 2.07 4.58 2.74
C LEU A 113 1.98 4.50 1.21
N ASP A 114 2.02 5.66 0.53
CA ASP A 114 2.10 5.75 -0.94
C ASP A 114 3.42 5.11 -1.42
N ASP A 115 4.56 5.40 -0.77
CA ASP A 115 5.86 4.75 -1.08
C ASP A 115 5.80 3.23 -0.91
N ILE A 116 5.09 2.74 0.12
CA ILE A 116 4.88 1.30 0.33
C ILE A 116 4.01 0.70 -0.77
N ASP A 117 2.94 1.37 -1.20
CA ASP A 117 2.08 0.86 -2.28
C ASP A 117 2.83 0.79 -3.61
N ASP A 118 3.67 1.78 -3.91
CA ASP A 118 4.53 1.79 -5.09
C ASP A 118 5.50 0.60 -5.09
N GLN A 119 6.15 0.31 -3.95
CA GLN A 119 7.00 -0.88 -3.80
C GLN A 119 6.22 -2.19 -3.99
N LEU A 120 4.99 -2.29 -3.47
CA LEU A 120 4.14 -3.47 -3.68
C LEU A 120 3.74 -3.62 -5.16
N ALA A 121 3.48 -2.50 -5.85
CA ALA A 121 3.17 -2.50 -7.27
C ALA A 121 4.38 -2.92 -8.14
N GLU A 122 5.59 -2.45 -7.81
CA GLU A 122 6.83 -2.88 -8.44
C GLU A 122 7.07 -4.39 -8.31
N LEU A 123 6.77 -4.95 -7.13
CA LEU A 123 6.83 -6.38 -6.84
C LEU A 123 5.70 -7.20 -7.49
N LYS A 124 4.83 -6.55 -8.27
CA LYS A 124 3.67 -7.16 -8.95
C LYS A 124 2.69 -7.82 -7.97
N VAL A 125 2.50 -7.25 -6.78
CA VAL A 125 1.39 -7.59 -5.89
C VAL A 125 0.08 -7.18 -6.57
N THR A 126 -0.89 -8.07 -6.59
CA THR A 126 -2.15 -7.83 -7.31
C THR A 126 -2.96 -6.71 -6.66
N PRO A 127 -3.77 -5.95 -7.41
CA PRO A 127 -4.62 -4.90 -6.85
C PRO A 127 -5.52 -5.38 -5.71
N ASP A 128 -6.04 -6.61 -5.80
CA ASP A 128 -6.90 -7.20 -4.77
C ASP A 128 -6.15 -7.48 -3.47
N GLU A 129 -4.92 -7.97 -3.56
CA GLU A 129 -4.04 -8.18 -2.39
C GLU A 129 -3.68 -6.84 -1.74
N ARG A 130 -3.34 -5.81 -2.54
CA ARG A 130 -3.05 -4.47 -2.01
C ARG A 130 -4.28 -3.86 -1.34
N ALA A 131 -5.47 -3.98 -1.93
CA ALA A 131 -6.72 -3.53 -1.32
C ALA A 131 -7.00 -4.25 0.02
N ALA A 132 -6.66 -5.53 0.14
CA ALA A 132 -6.78 -6.25 1.40
C ALA A 132 -5.78 -5.78 2.48
N ILE A 133 -4.55 -5.43 2.08
CA ILE A 133 -3.50 -4.87 2.96
C ILE A 133 -3.89 -3.48 3.47
N ILE A 134 -4.47 -2.65 2.60
CA ILE A 134 -4.88 -1.27 2.87
C ILE A 134 -6.15 -1.18 3.74
N ARG A 135 -7.03 -2.19 3.68
CA ARG A 135 -8.35 -2.15 4.34
C ARG A 135 -8.33 -1.71 5.82
N PRO A 136 -7.42 -2.18 6.70
CA PRO A 136 -7.34 -1.71 8.08
C PRO A 136 -7.08 -0.21 8.20
N TRP A 137 -6.29 0.36 7.29
CA TRP A 137 -6.00 1.80 7.25
C TRP A 137 -7.23 2.61 6.86
N LEU A 138 -7.98 2.17 5.85
CA LEU A 138 -9.25 2.80 5.49
C LEU A 138 -10.26 2.81 6.64
N LYS A 139 -10.32 1.75 7.44
CA LYS A 139 -11.14 1.72 8.66
C LYS A 139 -10.71 2.79 9.66
N MET A 140 -9.42 3.01 9.82
CA MET A 140 -8.90 4.05 10.71
C MET A 140 -9.19 5.45 10.19
N ILE A 141 -9.06 5.71 8.88
CA ILE A 141 -9.44 6.98 8.28
C ILE A 141 -10.90 7.32 8.58
N LYS A 142 -11.81 6.35 8.43
CA LYS A 142 -13.24 6.54 8.79
C LYS A 142 -13.42 6.88 10.27
N ALA A 143 -12.68 6.20 11.15
CA ALA A 143 -12.70 6.48 12.58
C ALA A 143 -12.18 7.87 12.91
N ASP A 144 -11.09 8.28 12.27
CA ASP A 144 -10.47 9.59 12.48
C ASP A 144 -11.43 10.72 12.08
N PHE A 145 -12.09 10.61 10.91
CA PHE A 145 -13.13 11.55 10.50
C PHE A 145 -14.34 11.56 11.44
N PHE A 146 -14.78 10.39 11.94
CA PHE A 146 -15.85 10.32 12.93
C PHE A 146 -15.47 11.04 14.23
N PHE A 147 -14.28 10.79 14.79
CA PHE A 147 -13.86 11.41 16.04
C PHE A 147 -13.62 12.92 15.88
N LEU A 148 -13.20 13.36 14.70
CA LEU A 148 -13.11 14.78 14.37
C LEU A 148 -14.49 15.44 14.35
N TYR A 149 -15.46 14.82 13.67
CA TYR A 149 -16.85 15.25 13.67
C TYR A 149 -17.42 15.35 15.09
N ALA A 150 -17.26 14.28 15.88
CA ALA A 150 -17.79 14.20 17.23
C ALA A 150 -17.21 15.27 18.15
N ARG A 151 -15.92 15.61 18.02
CA ARG A 151 -15.28 16.69 18.79
C ARG A 151 -15.85 18.06 18.42
N VAL A 152 -16.01 18.35 17.13
CA VAL A 152 -16.60 19.62 16.68
C VAL A 152 -18.04 19.76 17.16
N VAL A 153 -18.88 18.73 17.03
CA VAL A 153 -20.28 18.81 17.49
C VAL A 153 -20.38 18.94 19.02
N ARG A 154 -19.51 18.26 19.79
CA ARG A 154 -19.43 18.49 21.24
C ARG A 154 -18.97 19.91 21.57
N GLY A 155 -18.07 20.48 20.78
CA GLY A 155 -17.65 21.88 20.88
C GLY A 155 -18.82 22.84 20.70
N ILE A 156 -19.68 22.61 19.71
CA ILE A 156 -20.92 23.39 19.51
C ILE A 156 -21.81 23.31 20.75
N ALA A 157 -21.97 22.11 21.31
CA ALA A 157 -22.77 21.91 22.53
C ALA A 157 -22.22 22.72 23.72
N ALA A 158 -20.89 22.73 23.90
CA ALA A 158 -20.23 23.52 24.94
C ALA A 158 -20.40 25.03 24.73
N ILE A 159 -20.28 25.52 23.49
CA ILE A 159 -20.49 26.93 23.15
C ILE A 159 -21.94 27.34 23.45
N LYS A 160 -22.91 26.55 22.99
CA LYS A 160 -24.34 26.81 23.24
C LYS A 160 -24.64 26.88 24.73
N ASN A 161 -24.17 25.92 25.51
CA ASN A 161 -24.33 25.92 26.96
C ASN A 161 -23.72 27.17 27.61
N LYS A 162 -22.50 27.55 27.21
CA LYS A 162 -21.82 28.76 27.72
C LYS A 162 -22.64 30.02 27.46
N GLU A 163 -23.21 30.17 26.27
CA GLU A 163 -24.02 31.34 25.92
C GLU A 163 -25.35 31.39 26.67
N LEU A 164 -26.05 30.26 26.81
CA LEU A 164 -27.30 30.19 27.56
C LEU A 164 -27.08 30.54 29.04
N VAL A 165 -26.03 30.01 29.65
CA VAL A 165 -25.65 30.34 31.03
C VAL A 165 -25.26 31.81 31.17
N ALA A 166 -24.48 32.36 30.24
CA ALA A 166 -24.13 33.78 30.24
C ALA A 166 -25.37 34.68 30.11
N ALA A 167 -26.33 34.32 29.26
CA ALA A 167 -27.60 35.05 29.11
C ALA A 167 -28.46 34.98 30.37
N ALA A 168 -28.53 33.81 31.02
CA ALA A 168 -29.24 33.64 32.30
C ALA A 168 -28.65 34.53 33.40
N HIS A 169 -27.32 34.59 33.52
CA HIS A 169 -26.64 35.47 34.46
C HIS A 169 -26.80 36.96 34.14
N ALA A 170 -26.71 37.34 32.86
CA ALA A 170 -26.80 38.74 32.43
C ALA A 170 -28.19 39.34 32.58
N THR A 171 -29.24 38.54 32.33
CA THR A 171 -30.64 39.02 32.37
C THR A 171 -31.31 38.78 33.71
N ASN A 172 -30.81 37.81 34.50
CA ASN A 172 -31.45 37.30 35.71
C ASN A 172 -32.95 36.96 35.50
N SER A 173 -33.33 36.61 34.27
CA SER A 173 -34.71 36.33 33.89
C SER A 173 -35.05 34.86 34.10
N GLN A 174 -36.30 34.58 34.46
CA GLN A 174 -36.79 33.21 34.59
C GLN A 174 -36.69 32.46 33.25
N GLU A 175 -37.06 33.12 32.15
CA GLU A 175 -37.02 32.56 30.79
C GLU A 175 -35.60 32.10 30.39
N ALA A 176 -34.57 32.92 30.64
CA ALA A 176 -33.20 32.54 30.30
C ALA A 176 -32.67 31.38 31.16
N ASN A 177 -33.06 31.32 32.44
CA ASN A 177 -32.75 30.18 33.31
C ASN A 177 -33.43 28.90 32.83
N GLU A 178 -34.72 28.98 32.45
CA GLU A 178 -35.47 27.85 31.90
C GLU A 178 -34.86 27.35 30.58
N ALA A 179 -34.42 28.24 29.70
CA ALA A 179 -33.74 27.87 28.45
C ALA A 179 -32.41 27.13 28.69
N ALA A 180 -31.59 27.60 29.65
CA ALA A 180 -30.35 26.92 30.03
C ALA A 180 -30.62 25.52 30.61
N MET A 181 -31.60 25.40 31.50
CA MET A 181 -32.03 24.12 32.07
C MET A 181 -32.60 23.17 31.02
N ALA A 182 -33.42 23.67 30.10
CA ALA A 182 -33.98 22.87 29.01
C ALA A 182 -32.88 22.30 28.11
N HIS A 183 -31.86 23.10 27.76
CA HIS A 183 -30.71 22.61 27.01
C HIS A 183 -29.95 21.51 27.78
N SER A 184 -29.70 21.71 29.08
CA SER A 184 -29.04 20.72 29.95
C SER A 184 -29.82 19.39 30.02
N ASN A 185 -31.15 19.48 30.12
CA ASN A 185 -32.04 18.31 30.15
C ASN A 185 -32.02 17.53 28.82
N LEU A 186 -31.88 18.21 27.68
CA LEU A 186 -31.84 17.58 26.36
C LEU A 186 -30.46 17.01 26.01
N ILE A 187 -29.37 17.66 26.43
CA ILE A 187 -28.01 17.21 26.12
C ILE A 187 -27.56 16.03 27.00
N THR A 188 -28.08 15.92 28.22
CA THR A 188 -27.67 14.88 29.17
C THR A 188 -27.96 13.45 28.67
N PRO A 189 -29.19 13.11 28.21
CA PRO A 189 -29.48 11.78 27.66
C PRO A 189 -28.62 11.47 26.43
N TRP A 190 -28.44 12.45 25.55
CA TRP A 190 -27.61 12.31 24.36
C TRP A 190 -26.14 12.03 24.72
N SER A 191 -25.57 12.80 25.66
CA SER A 191 -24.19 12.61 26.12
C SER A 191 -23.99 11.23 26.75
N LYS A 192 -24.97 10.77 27.55
CA LYS A 192 -24.94 9.42 28.14
C LYS A 192 -24.94 8.33 27.05
N LYS A 193 -25.81 8.46 26.03
CA LYS A 193 -25.88 7.54 24.88
C LYS A 193 -24.60 7.53 24.05
N THR A 194 -23.95 8.69 23.91
CA THR A 194 -22.85 8.89 22.93
C THR A 194 -21.43 8.83 23.51
N ASN A 195 -21.30 8.66 24.82
CA ASN A 195 -20.01 8.47 25.49
C ASN A 195 -19.53 7.01 25.37
N ALA A 196 -19.18 6.35 26.49
CA ALA A 196 -18.52 5.04 26.45
C ALA A 196 -19.33 3.93 25.75
N ASP A 197 -20.66 4.01 25.81
CA ASP A 197 -21.54 2.95 25.31
C ASP A 197 -21.75 2.99 23.79
N PHE A 198 -21.37 4.08 23.13
CA PHE A 198 -21.61 4.23 21.70
C PHE A 198 -20.74 3.34 20.82
N LYS A 199 -19.63 2.79 21.33
CA LYS A 199 -18.77 1.82 20.62
C LYS A 199 -18.58 2.14 19.13
N ALA A 200 -18.09 3.35 18.84
CA ALA A 200 -18.03 3.86 17.47
C ALA A 200 -17.23 2.98 16.52
N MET A 201 -16.11 2.42 17.01
CA MET A 201 -15.25 1.53 16.23
C MET A 201 -16.02 0.28 15.77
N ASP A 202 -16.68 -0.43 16.69
CA ASP A 202 -17.49 -1.62 16.38
C ASP A 202 -18.59 -1.34 15.34
N ARG A 203 -19.18 -0.14 15.38
CA ARG A 203 -20.18 0.30 14.40
C ARG A 203 -19.56 0.59 13.04
N LEU A 204 -18.42 1.28 13.00
CA LEU A 204 -17.68 1.58 11.76
C LEU A 204 -17.12 0.34 11.07
N GLU A 205 -17.00 -0.79 11.78
CA GLU A 205 -16.66 -2.07 11.15
C GLU A 205 -17.78 -2.63 10.27
N ASN A 206 -19.04 -2.32 10.61
CA ASN A 206 -20.22 -2.94 10.02
C ASN A 206 -21.14 -1.95 9.31
N LYS A 207 -20.90 -0.63 9.46
CA LYS A 207 -21.72 0.45 8.94
C LYS A 207 -20.86 1.51 8.25
N SER A 208 -21.48 2.26 7.35
CA SER A 208 -20.86 3.43 6.73
C SER A 208 -20.65 4.56 7.74
N LEU A 209 -19.70 5.46 7.46
CA LEU A 209 -19.47 6.64 8.28
C LEU A 209 -20.74 7.50 8.41
N ALA A 210 -21.54 7.60 7.35
CA ALA A 210 -22.78 8.35 7.34
C ALA A 210 -23.80 7.79 8.35
N GLU A 211 -24.02 6.48 8.33
CA GLU A 211 -24.93 5.79 9.27
C GLU A 211 -24.47 5.93 10.72
N VAL A 212 -23.17 5.79 10.98
CA VAL A 212 -22.63 5.95 12.33
C VAL A 212 -22.79 7.38 12.84
N ILE A 213 -22.58 8.40 11.97
CA ILE A 213 -22.86 9.79 12.33
C ILE A 213 -24.35 9.99 12.62
N ASP A 214 -25.25 9.44 11.81
CA ASP A 214 -26.70 9.57 12.01
C ASP A 214 -27.17 8.93 13.32
N GLU A 215 -26.62 7.78 13.69
CA GLU A 215 -26.91 7.13 14.97
C GLU A 215 -26.38 7.90 16.19
N TRP A 216 -25.25 8.61 15.99
CA TRP A 216 -24.60 9.40 17.02
C TRP A 216 -25.29 10.75 17.25
N MET A 217 -25.91 11.32 16.22
CA MET A 217 -26.59 12.62 16.30
C MET A 217 -27.83 12.59 17.21
N PRO A 218 -28.18 13.73 17.84
CA PRO A 218 -29.46 13.84 18.54
C PRO A 218 -30.63 13.73 17.55
N GLU A 219 -31.73 13.15 18.01
CA GLU A 219 -32.98 13.09 17.24
C GLU A 219 -33.54 14.50 16.99
N LYS A 220 -34.42 14.62 16.00
CA LYS A 220 -35.13 15.88 15.73
C LYS A 220 -35.92 16.30 16.97
N GLY A 221 -35.77 17.57 17.38
CA GLY A 221 -36.33 18.06 18.65
C GLY A 221 -35.46 17.77 19.88
N GLY A 222 -34.25 17.24 19.69
CA GLY A 222 -33.23 17.14 20.73
C GLY A 222 -32.63 18.50 21.10
N TRP A 223 -31.38 18.50 21.59
CA TRP A 223 -30.73 19.74 22.06
C TRP A 223 -30.34 20.71 20.93
N LEU A 224 -30.41 20.26 19.66
CA LEU A 224 -30.20 21.07 18.47
C LEU A 224 -31.55 21.49 17.84
N SER A 225 -31.66 22.76 17.46
CA SER A 225 -32.79 23.26 16.66
C SER A 225 -32.66 22.84 15.19
N ASP A 226 -33.74 22.98 14.41
CA ASP A 226 -33.73 22.65 12.96
C ASP A 226 -32.66 23.45 12.19
N LYS A 227 -32.43 24.71 12.54
CA LYS A 227 -31.35 25.54 11.95
C LYS A 227 -29.96 25.03 12.32
N GLU A 228 -29.75 24.66 13.57
CA GLU A 228 -28.47 24.13 14.04
C GLU A 228 -28.19 22.75 13.43
N LEU A 229 -29.21 21.91 13.31
CA LEU A 229 -29.12 20.63 12.60
C LEU A 229 -28.74 20.82 11.13
N ALA A 230 -29.30 21.83 10.45
CA ALA A 230 -28.93 22.12 9.07
C ALA A 230 -27.45 22.54 8.93
N ALA A 231 -26.95 23.38 9.84
CA ALA A 231 -25.54 23.79 9.84
C ALA A 231 -24.60 22.59 10.11
N VAL A 232 -24.96 21.73 11.06
CA VAL A 232 -24.21 20.49 11.34
C VAL A 232 -24.28 19.50 10.17
N ALA A 233 -25.42 19.42 9.47
CA ALA A 233 -25.57 18.57 8.29
C ALA A 233 -24.69 19.03 7.12
N ALA A 234 -24.49 20.33 6.94
CA ALA A 234 -23.54 20.85 5.95
C ALA A 234 -22.10 20.40 6.26
N PHE A 235 -21.69 20.51 7.52
CA PHE A 235 -20.39 20.03 7.98
C PHE A 235 -20.24 18.50 7.83
N LYS A 236 -21.29 17.73 8.14
CA LYS A 236 -21.33 16.28 7.89
C LYS A 236 -21.06 15.99 6.41
N ALA A 237 -21.69 16.72 5.49
CA ALA A 237 -21.51 16.50 4.05
C ALA A 237 -20.06 16.77 3.59
N GLU A 238 -19.42 17.82 4.11
CA GLU A 238 -17.99 18.10 3.84
C GLU A 238 -17.10 16.93 4.24
N LEU A 239 -17.28 16.41 5.46
CA LEU A 239 -16.51 15.28 5.99
C LEU A 239 -16.76 13.99 5.21
N LEU A 240 -18.02 13.69 4.87
CA LEU A 240 -18.35 12.50 4.10
C LEU A 240 -17.73 12.53 2.71
N LYS A 241 -17.62 13.71 2.10
CA LYS A 241 -16.89 13.87 0.83
C LYS A 241 -15.41 13.49 0.99
N GLN A 242 -14.73 14.03 2.01
CA GLN A 242 -13.31 13.72 2.25
C GLN A 242 -13.07 12.24 2.54
N ALA A 243 -13.98 11.62 3.30
CA ALA A 243 -13.93 10.20 3.60
C ALA A 243 -14.16 9.32 2.35
N ALA A 244 -15.13 9.67 1.52
CA ALA A 244 -15.41 8.96 0.26
C ALA A 244 -14.25 9.07 -0.73
N ASP A 245 -13.66 10.26 -0.87
CA ASP A 245 -12.49 10.49 -1.73
C ASP A 245 -11.30 9.67 -1.24
N SER A 246 -11.11 9.56 0.08
CA SER A 246 -10.05 8.74 0.67
C SER A 246 -10.27 7.23 0.48
N GLU A 247 -11.52 6.77 0.62
CA GLU A 247 -11.88 5.38 0.36
C GLU A 247 -11.65 4.99 -1.10
N LYS A 248 -11.98 5.89 -2.04
CA LYS A 248 -11.73 5.67 -3.47
C LYS A 248 -10.24 5.60 -3.80
N LYS A 249 -9.39 6.40 -3.13
CA LYS A 249 -7.93 6.35 -3.30
C LYS A 249 -7.32 5.08 -2.68
N GLY A 250 -7.86 4.60 -1.57
CA GLY A 250 -7.17 3.60 -0.73
C GLY A 250 -6.32 4.23 0.37
N GLY A 251 -6.59 5.48 0.75
CA GLY A 251 -5.81 6.24 1.72
C GLY A 251 -6.21 7.71 1.69
N TYR A 252 -5.62 8.57 2.51
CA TYR A 252 -5.91 10.00 2.43
C TYR A 252 -5.56 10.55 1.04
N THR A 253 -6.46 11.32 0.44
CA THR A 253 -6.07 12.24 -0.62
C THR A 253 -5.26 13.39 -0.02
N ARG A 254 -4.51 14.14 -0.84
CA ARG A 254 -3.78 15.32 -0.36
C ARG A 254 -4.74 16.32 0.31
N ASP A 255 -5.90 16.54 -0.28
CA ASP A 255 -6.92 17.44 0.25
C ASP A 255 -7.52 16.92 1.55
N ALA A 256 -7.81 15.61 1.62
CA ALA A 256 -8.35 14.99 2.82
C ALA A 256 -7.36 14.99 4.00
N ALA A 257 -6.07 14.73 3.73
CA ALA A 257 -5.01 14.83 4.73
C ALA A 257 -4.87 16.25 5.26
N ASN A 258 -4.77 17.24 4.36
CA ASN A 258 -4.67 18.65 4.73
C ASN A 258 -5.91 19.11 5.50
N TYR A 259 -7.10 18.70 5.07
CA TYR A 259 -8.36 19.00 5.74
C TYR A 259 -8.37 18.43 7.15
N PHE A 260 -7.99 17.17 7.31
CA PHE A 260 -7.90 16.51 8.61
C PHE A 260 -6.87 17.18 9.54
N ASP A 261 -5.67 17.45 9.03
CA ASP A 261 -4.58 18.07 9.79
C ASP A 261 -4.90 19.52 10.21
N ALA A 262 -5.54 20.28 9.33
CA ALA A 262 -5.98 21.64 9.64
C ALA A 262 -7.12 21.63 10.67
N LEU A 263 -8.15 20.82 10.43
CA LEU A 263 -9.32 20.77 11.29
C LEU A 263 -9.01 20.19 12.66
N SER A 264 -8.10 19.22 12.77
CA SER A 264 -7.67 18.65 14.06
C SER A 264 -6.97 19.65 14.98
N LYS A 265 -6.40 20.74 14.41
CA LYS A 265 -5.80 21.85 15.16
C LYS A 265 -6.80 22.96 15.45
N LEU A 266 -7.85 23.07 14.63
CA LEU A 266 -8.80 24.19 14.61
C LEU A 266 -10.23 23.74 14.98
N GLU A 267 -10.36 22.75 15.84
CA GLU A 267 -11.66 22.14 16.20
C GLU A 267 -12.57 23.14 16.91
N THR A 268 -11.98 23.99 17.75
CA THR A 268 -12.71 25.02 18.50
C THR A 268 -13.21 26.11 17.56
N GLU A 269 -12.36 26.57 16.65
CA GLU A 269 -12.65 27.55 15.63
C GLU A 269 -13.75 27.05 14.70
N LYS A 270 -13.67 25.79 14.24
CA LYS A 270 -14.72 25.20 13.40
C LYS A 270 -16.03 25.06 14.16
N SER A 271 -16.00 24.68 15.43
CA SER A 271 -17.20 24.64 16.27
C SER A 271 -17.87 26.02 16.35
N GLN A 272 -17.07 27.07 16.55
CA GLN A 272 -17.55 28.44 16.60
C GLN A 272 -18.08 28.93 15.24
N GLU A 273 -17.42 28.58 14.14
CA GLU A 273 -17.86 28.88 12.78
C GLU A 273 -19.25 28.31 12.51
N ILE A 274 -19.45 27.01 12.77
CA ILE A 274 -20.72 26.32 12.55
C ILE A 274 -21.81 26.91 13.46
N TRP A 275 -21.48 27.18 14.73
CA TRP A 275 -22.41 27.82 15.67
C TRP A 275 -22.84 29.23 15.23
N ASN A 276 -21.91 30.03 14.71
CA ASN A 276 -22.22 31.35 14.20
C ASN A 276 -23.06 31.27 12.91
N ALA A 277 -22.81 30.28 12.06
CA ALA A 277 -23.60 30.03 10.87
C ALA A 277 -25.05 29.64 11.20
N SER A 278 -25.27 28.85 12.26
CA SER A 278 -26.63 28.43 12.66
C SER A 278 -27.49 29.54 13.24
N LYS A 279 -26.89 30.68 13.61
CA LYS A 279 -27.61 31.87 14.13
C LYS A 279 -28.13 32.80 13.04
N LYS A 280 -27.59 32.71 11.82
CA LYS A 280 -28.02 33.53 10.68
C LYS A 280 -29.38 33.07 10.14
#